data_AF-A0A8J3S5C1-F1
#
_entry.id   AF-A0A8J3S5C1-F1
#
_cell.length_a   1.000
_cell.length_b   1.000
_cell.length_c   1.000
_cell.angle_alpha   90.00
_cell.angle_beta   90.00
_cell.angle_gamma   90.00
#
_symmetry.space_group_name_H-M   'P 1'
#
loop_
_entity.id
_entity.type
_entity.pdbx_description
1 polymer ?
#
loop_
_entity_poly.entity_id
_entity_poly.type
_entity_poly.pdbx_seq_one_letter_code
_entity_poly.pdbx_strand_id
1 'polypeptide(L)'
;MMPTPSTRSVPAGTGLQPQDRQAILQAEAEAACTELGRIDIKATALLSMAGTMFAIASAAITVKVPPPAELSAVGLGTVFLAAAIVMLLIVIRPALPRRGQNGYGFAAHAEATGPDELVTALTADPEHRLATEVLRLSLLARAKYTRLRRGVHLLLAALAVLVAALPLGVLA
;
A
#
# COMPACT_ATOMS: atom_id res chain seq x y z
N MET A 1 -45.95 0.63 -8.72
CA MET A 1 -45.88 0.26 -7.29
C MET A 1 -44.41 0.08 -6.96
N MET A 2 -43.76 1.15 -6.47
CA MET A 2 -42.31 1.26 -6.33
C MET A 2 -41.95 0.92 -4.87
N PRO A 3 -41.00 -0.01 -4.60
CA PRO A 3 -40.58 -0.28 -3.24
C PRO A 3 -39.76 0.91 -2.70
N THR A 4 -40.25 1.54 -1.63
CA THR A 4 -39.54 2.56 -0.86
C THR A 4 -38.26 1.97 -0.24
N PRO A 5 -37.13 2.70 -0.26
CA PRO A 5 -35.90 2.23 0.34
C PRO A 5 -36.07 2.10 1.86
N SER A 6 -35.86 0.90 2.37
CA SER A 6 -35.79 0.58 3.80
C SER A 6 -34.68 1.42 4.45
N THR A 7 -35.04 2.52 5.10
CA THR A 7 -34.17 3.25 6.02
C THR A 7 -33.81 2.31 7.16
N ARG A 8 -32.62 1.71 7.09
CA ARG A 8 -32.03 0.97 8.20
C ARG A 8 -31.81 1.99 9.32
N SER A 9 -32.72 2.02 10.29
CA SER A 9 -32.55 2.82 11.51
C SER A 9 -31.27 2.36 12.19
N VAL A 10 -30.23 3.20 12.14
CA VAL A 10 -29.03 3.03 12.97
C VAL A 10 -29.53 3.05 14.42
N PRO A 11 -29.27 2.00 15.22
CA PRO A 11 -29.75 1.95 16.59
C PRO A 11 -29.24 3.17 17.36
N ALA A 12 -30.17 3.87 17.99
CA ALA A 12 -29.90 5.01 18.86
C ALA A 12 -28.96 4.57 19.98
N GLY A 13 -27.76 5.16 20.01
CA GLY A 13 -26.82 5.14 21.13
C GLY A 13 -26.47 3.76 21.67
N THR A 14 -25.38 3.17 21.20
CA THR A 14 -24.56 2.30 22.06
C THR A 14 -24.34 3.08 23.36
N GLY A 15 -24.81 2.59 24.50
CA GLY A 15 -24.72 3.26 25.81
C GLY A 15 -23.29 3.45 26.35
N LEU A 16 -22.30 3.48 25.47
CA LEU A 16 -20.89 3.74 25.72
C LEU A 16 -20.72 5.22 26.03
N GLN A 17 -19.96 5.52 27.08
CA GLN A 17 -19.64 6.90 27.39
C GLN A 17 -18.82 7.50 26.24
N PRO A 18 -18.89 8.82 26.00
CA PRO A 18 -18.09 9.47 24.96
C PRO A 18 -16.59 9.15 25.06
N GLN A 19 -16.08 8.96 26.28
CA GLN A 19 -14.70 8.55 26.54
C GLN A 19 -14.40 7.13 26.04
N ASP A 20 -15.29 6.17 26.27
CA ASP A 20 -15.14 4.79 25.79
C ASP A 20 -15.13 4.73 24.26
N ARG A 21 -16.00 5.52 23.61
CA ARG A 21 -16.05 5.61 22.14
C ARG A 21 -14.74 6.17 21.57
N GLN A 22 -14.21 7.23 22.17
CA GLN A 22 -12.92 7.80 21.77
C GLN A 22 -11.77 6.81 21.94
N ALA A 23 -11.73 6.08 23.06
CA ALA A 23 -10.71 5.08 23.32
C ALA A 23 -10.74 3.94 22.29
N ILE A 24 -11.92 3.46 21.90
CA ILE A 24 -12.08 2.45 20.84
C ILE A 24 -11.55 2.99 19.50
N LEU A 25 -11.91 4.21 19.13
CA LEU A 25 -11.45 4.80 17.87
C LEU A 25 -9.93 5.03 17.84
N GLN A 26 -9.34 5.43 18.97
CA GLN A 26 -7.88 5.55 19.11
C GLN A 26 -7.20 4.20 18.91
N ALA A 27 -7.69 3.14 19.58
CA ALA A 27 -7.15 1.79 19.43
C ALA A 27 -7.22 1.29 17.98
N GLU A 28 -8.32 1.53 17.27
CA GLU A 28 -8.46 1.16 15.86
C GLU A 28 -7.52 1.96 14.95
N ALA A 29 -7.30 3.26 15.24
CA ALA A 29 -6.35 4.08 14.50
C ALA A 29 -4.91 3.59 14.69
N GLU A 30 -4.52 3.26 15.92
CA GLU A 30 -3.21 2.70 16.25
C GLU A 30 -2.98 1.33 15.59
N ALA A 31 -4.01 0.47 15.59
CA ALA A 31 -3.98 -0.81 14.90
C ALA A 31 -3.76 -0.63 13.39
N ALA A 32 -4.48 0.31 12.76
CA ALA A 32 -4.32 0.61 11.34
C ALA A 32 -2.92 1.19 11.01
N CYS A 33 -2.39 2.08 11.86
CA CYS A 33 -1.02 2.59 11.75
C CYS A 33 0.04 1.48 11.86
N THR A 34 -0.13 0.58 12.84
CA THR A 34 0.74 -0.59 13.02
C THR A 34 0.74 -1.46 11.77
N GLU A 35 -0.44 -1.69 11.19
CA GLU A 35 -0.59 -2.52 10.00
C GLU A 35 0.02 -1.85 8.76
N LEU A 36 -0.12 -0.52 8.61
CA LEU A 36 0.59 0.24 7.58
C LEU A 36 2.11 0.10 7.69
N GLY A 37 2.66 0.19 8.90
CA GLY A 37 4.09 -0.04 9.15
C GLY A 37 4.55 -1.44 8.74
N ARG A 38 3.76 -2.47 9.05
CA ARG A 38 4.04 -3.85 8.61
C ARG A 38 4.05 -4.00 7.08
N ILE A 39 3.13 -3.33 6.38
CA ILE A 39 3.10 -3.34 4.92
C ILE A 39 4.36 -2.71 4.33
N ASP A 40 4.81 -1.58 4.88
CA ASP A 40 5.97 -0.86 4.38
C ASP A 40 7.28 -1.66 4.59
N ILE A 41 7.38 -2.38 5.72
CA ILE A 41 8.48 -3.34 5.96
C ILE A 41 8.46 -4.47 4.92
N LYS A 42 7.30 -5.11 4.70
CA LYS A 42 7.15 -6.18 3.69
C LYS A 42 7.51 -5.70 2.29
N ALA A 43 7.03 -4.51 1.91
CA ALA A 43 7.29 -3.92 0.61
C ALA A 43 8.78 -3.63 0.39
N THR A 44 9.46 -3.06 1.40
CA THR A 44 10.90 -2.77 1.34
C THR A 44 11.74 -4.04 1.21
N ALA A 45 11.39 -5.08 1.98
CA ALA A 45 12.07 -6.38 1.88
C ALA A 45 11.91 -7.00 0.49
N LEU A 46 10.69 -7.02 -0.06
CA LEU A 46 10.42 -7.52 -1.41
C LEU A 46 11.13 -6.68 -2.48
N LEU A 47 11.22 -5.36 -2.30
CA LEU A 47 11.87 -4.47 -3.24
C LEU A 47 13.38 -4.73 -3.29
N SER A 48 14.03 -4.90 -2.13
CA SER A 48 15.44 -5.25 -2.04
C SER A 48 15.75 -6.58 -2.74
N MET A 49 14.94 -7.60 -2.47
CA MET A 49 15.05 -8.90 -3.11
C MET A 49 14.85 -8.80 -4.64
N ALA A 50 13.80 -8.09 -5.08
CA ALA A 50 13.51 -7.90 -6.50
C ALA A 50 14.62 -7.14 -7.23
N GLY A 51 15.15 -6.07 -6.62
CA GLY A 51 16.26 -5.30 -7.16
C GLY A 51 17.53 -6.14 -7.29
N THR A 52 17.81 -7.00 -6.31
CA THR A 52 18.94 -7.94 -6.36
C THR A 52 18.80 -8.94 -7.51
N MET A 53 17.63 -9.57 -7.64
CA MET A 53 17.35 -10.49 -8.75
C MET A 53 17.47 -9.78 -10.11
N PHE A 54 17.07 -8.51 -10.19
CA PHE A 54 17.09 -7.73 -11.42
C PHE A 54 18.53 -7.42 -11.85
N ALA A 55 19.38 -7.05 -10.87
CA ALA A 55 20.79 -6.83 -11.11
C ALA A 55 21.47 -8.11 -11.62
N ILE A 56 21.19 -9.26 -10.99
CA ILE A 56 21.74 -10.56 -11.39
C ILE A 56 21.31 -10.94 -12.82
N ALA A 57 20.01 -10.85 -13.12
CA ALA A 57 19.48 -11.18 -14.44
C ALA A 57 20.05 -10.26 -15.53
N SER A 58 20.18 -8.97 -15.25
CA SER A 58 20.75 -7.98 -16.18
C SER A 58 22.24 -8.22 -16.43
N ALA A 59 22.99 -8.58 -15.38
CA ALA A 59 24.40 -8.94 -15.51
C ALA A 59 24.60 -10.19 -16.36
N ALA A 60 23.76 -11.21 -16.18
CA ALA A 60 23.82 -12.46 -16.95
C ALA A 60 23.71 -12.22 -18.47
N ILE A 61 22.80 -11.33 -18.90
CA ILE A 61 22.64 -10.96 -20.32
C ILE A 61 23.90 -10.26 -20.87
N THR A 62 24.63 -9.54 -20.03
CA THR A 62 25.80 -8.75 -20.45
C THR A 62 27.05 -9.61 -20.61
N VAL A 63 27.18 -10.70 -19.83
CA VAL A 63 28.39 -11.54 -19.80
C VAL A 63 28.44 -12.56 -20.94
N LYS A 64 27.29 -13.09 -21.37
CA LYS A 64 27.21 -14.09 -22.44
C LYS A 64 26.00 -13.76 -23.31
N VAL A 65 26.19 -13.71 -24.62
CA VAL A 65 25.06 -13.59 -25.57
C VAL A 65 24.32 -14.92 -25.54
N PRO A 66 23.11 -15.00 -24.95
CA PRO A 66 22.37 -16.24 -24.90
C PRO A 66 21.81 -16.55 -26.29
N PRO A 67 21.52 -17.82 -26.61
CA PRO A 67 20.72 -18.17 -27.77
C PRO A 67 19.39 -17.40 -27.76
N PRO A 68 18.79 -17.14 -28.93
CA PRO A 68 17.62 -16.28 -29.05
C PRO A 68 16.43 -16.72 -28.17
N ALA A 69 16.26 -18.03 -27.95
CA ALA A 69 15.21 -18.56 -27.07
C ALA A 69 15.46 -18.20 -25.60
N GLU A 70 16.68 -18.39 -25.09
CA GLU A 70 17.05 -18.02 -23.72
C GLU A 70 17.03 -16.50 -23.52
N LEU A 71 17.51 -15.73 -24.50
CA LEU A 71 17.47 -14.27 -24.46
C LEU A 71 16.04 -13.75 -24.34
N SER A 72 15.08 -14.35 -25.06
CA SER A 72 13.67 -13.97 -24.98
C SER A 72 13.06 -14.26 -23.61
N ALA A 73 13.40 -15.40 -22.99
CA ALA A 73 12.87 -15.80 -21.69
C ALA A 73 13.48 -14.98 -20.55
N VAL A 74 14.80 -14.76 -20.54
CA VAL A 74 15.48 -13.92 -19.55
C VAL A 74 15.05 -12.45 -19.70
N GLY A 75 14.86 -11.97 -20.94
CA GLY A 75 14.31 -10.64 -21.22
C GLY A 75 12.90 -10.47 -20.64
N LEU A 76 12.01 -11.44 -20.88
CA LEU A 76 10.65 -11.43 -20.34
C LEU A 76 10.63 -11.48 -18.80
N GLY A 77 11.47 -12.32 -18.18
CA GLY A 77 11.63 -12.37 -16.73
C GLY A 77 12.10 -11.04 -16.15
N THR A 78 13.07 -10.40 -16.80
CA THR A 78 13.58 -9.06 -16.45
C THR A 78 12.49 -7.99 -16.52
N VAL A 79 11.62 -8.04 -17.52
CA VAL A 79 10.47 -7.11 -17.65
C VAL A 79 9.47 -7.31 -16.52
N PHE A 80 9.11 -8.55 -16.17
CA PHE A 80 8.22 -8.80 -15.02
C PHE A 80 8.82 -8.32 -13.70
N LEU A 81 10.13 -8.45 -13.55
CA LEU A 81 10.83 -8.01 -12.36
C LEU A 81 10.88 -6.48 -12.26
N ALA A 82 11.12 -5.79 -13.37
CA ALA A 82 10.99 -4.34 -13.45
C ALA A 82 9.55 -3.87 -13.11
N ALA A 83 8.53 -4.56 -13.66
CA ALA A 83 7.14 -4.26 -13.34
C ALA A 83 6.82 -4.47 -11.85
N ALA A 84 7.36 -5.53 -11.23
CA ALA A 84 7.22 -5.78 -9.80
C ALA A 84 7.88 -4.67 -8.96
N ILE A 85 9.10 -4.25 -9.31
CA ILE A 85 9.82 -3.14 -8.67
C ILE A 85 8.98 -1.86 -8.73
N VAL A 86 8.45 -1.49 -9.90
CA VAL A 86 7.59 -0.31 -10.06
C VAL A 86 6.35 -0.43 -9.16
N MET A 87 5.72 -1.60 -9.10
CA MET A 87 4.55 -1.80 -8.25
C MET A 87 4.87 -1.66 -6.76
N LEU A 88 6.02 -2.18 -6.31
CA LEU A 88 6.50 -2.05 -4.94
C LEU A 88 6.87 -0.59 -4.60
N LEU A 89 7.48 0.14 -5.53
CA LEU A 89 7.73 1.58 -5.38
C LEU A 89 6.42 2.36 -5.24
N ILE A 90 5.35 1.98 -5.96
CA ILE A 90 4.02 2.59 -5.80
C ILE A 90 3.40 2.27 -4.43
N VAL A 91 3.71 1.11 -3.83
CA VAL A 91 3.27 0.77 -2.46
C VAL A 91 3.96 1.66 -1.43
N ILE A 92 5.27 1.88 -1.57
CA ILE A 92 6.09 2.67 -0.64
C ILE A 92 5.90 4.18 -0.87
N ARG A 93 5.43 4.60 -2.06
CA ARG A 93 5.21 6.00 -2.41
C ARG A 93 4.35 6.70 -1.34
N PRO A 94 4.85 7.80 -0.73
CA PRO A 94 4.09 8.57 0.24
C PRO A 94 2.77 9.06 -0.36
N ALA A 95 1.65 8.61 0.21
CA ALA A 95 0.32 9.05 -0.19
C ALA A 95 -0.07 10.29 0.62
N LEU A 96 0.52 11.45 0.29
CA LEU A 96 0.06 12.71 0.86
C LEU A 96 -1.26 13.12 0.19
N PRO A 97 -2.29 13.51 0.97
CA PRO A 97 -3.48 14.12 0.40
C PRO A 97 -3.07 15.40 -0.34
N ARG A 98 -3.74 15.70 -1.46
CA ARG A 98 -3.52 16.95 -2.19
C ARG A 98 -3.95 18.13 -1.31
N ARG A 99 -3.17 19.21 -1.34
CA ARG A 99 -3.46 20.48 -0.65
C ARG A 99 -4.90 20.90 -0.94
N GLY A 100 -5.67 21.22 0.10
CA GLY A 100 -7.07 21.65 -0.01
C GLY A 100 -8.12 20.56 -0.31
N GLN A 101 -7.74 19.27 -0.37
CA GLN A 101 -8.72 18.17 -0.37
C GLN A 101 -8.84 17.58 1.03
N ASN A 102 -9.96 17.86 1.74
CA ASN A 102 -10.35 17.26 3.03
C ASN A 102 -9.16 16.73 3.83
N GLY A 103 -8.22 17.64 4.15
CA GLY A 103 -6.97 17.26 4.80
C GLY A 103 -7.27 16.73 6.20
N TYR A 104 -6.74 15.56 6.52
CA TYR A 104 -6.70 15.04 7.89
C TYR A 104 -5.27 14.58 8.23
N GLY A 105 -4.96 14.51 9.52
CA GLY A 105 -3.62 14.16 10.02
C GLY A 105 -2.56 15.21 9.72
N PHE A 106 -1.28 14.79 9.68
CA PHE A 106 -0.12 15.70 9.63
C PHE A 106 -0.13 16.70 8.47
N ALA A 107 -0.64 16.31 7.29
CA ALA A 107 -0.69 17.19 6.13
C ALA A 107 -1.67 18.35 6.32
N ALA A 108 -2.77 18.13 7.05
CA ALA A 108 -3.73 19.17 7.41
C ALA A 108 -3.21 20.04 8.56
N HIS A 109 -2.51 19.45 9.52
CA HIS A 109 -1.86 20.19 10.60
C HIS A 109 -0.81 21.17 10.06
N ALA A 110 -0.17 20.84 8.93
CA ALA A 110 0.76 21.73 8.23
C ALA A 110 0.08 22.90 7.50
N GLU A 111 -1.25 22.88 7.31
CA GLU A 111 -2.01 23.99 6.71
C GLU A 111 -2.48 25.01 7.77
N ALA A 112 -2.39 24.69 9.07
CA ALA A 112 -2.75 25.63 10.13
C ALA A 112 -1.80 26.83 10.18
N THR A 113 -2.37 28.02 10.37
CA THR A 113 -1.62 29.29 10.38
C THR A 113 -0.88 29.52 11.70
N GLY A 114 -1.34 28.88 12.78
CA GLY A 114 -0.71 28.96 14.10
C GLY A 114 -1.17 27.88 15.10
N PRO A 115 -0.54 27.81 16.28
CA PRO A 115 -0.82 26.79 17.29
C PRO A 115 -2.27 26.81 17.81
N ASP A 116 -2.83 28.00 18.03
CA ASP A 116 -4.18 28.15 18.59
C ASP A 116 -5.26 27.67 17.60
N GLU A 117 -5.05 27.93 16.31
CA GLU A 117 -5.92 27.43 15.24
C GLU A 117 -5.88 25.89 15.20
N LEU A 118 -4.69 25.31 15.32
CA LEU A 118 -4.53 23.86 15.37
C LEU A 118 -5.23 23.26 16.59
N VAL A 119 -5.05 23.82 17.78
CA VAL A 119 -5.72 23.33 19.01
C VAL A 119 -7.24 23.43 18.86
N THR A 120 -7.74 24.54 18.33
CA THR A 120 -9.17 24.74 18.07
C THR A 120 -9.71 23.69 17.09
N ALA A 121 -9.00 23.45 15.98
CA ALA A 121 -9.38 22.45 14.99
C ALA A 121 -9.34 21.01 15.55
N LEU A 122 -8.41 20.71 16.45
CA LEU A 122 -8.27 19.39 17.06
C LEU A 122 -9.34 19.10 18.13
N THR A 123 -9.91 20.14 18.74
CA THR A 123 -10.85 20.03 19.88
C THR A 123 -12.31 20.24 19.50
N ALA A 124 -12.61 20.83 18.33
CA ALA A 124 -13.99 21.13 17.90
C ALA A 124 -14.91 19.90 17.79
N ASP A 125 -14.42 18.80 17.20
CA ASP A 125 -15.17 17.54 17.11
C ASP A 125 -14.21 16.33 17.14
N PRO A 126 -13.76 15.91 18.35
CA PRO A 126 -12.74 14.88 18.50
C PRO A 126 -13.22 13.49 18.04
N GLU A 127 -14.50 13.17 18.22
CA GLU A 127 -15.04 11.86 17.86
C GLU A 127 -15.17 11.70 16.35
N HIS A 128 -15.77 12.67 15.66
CA HIS A 128 -15.89 12.63 14.21
C HIS A 128 -14.51 12.62 13.52
N ARG A 129 -13.55 13.38 14.07
CA ARG A 129 -12.17 13.39 13.60
C ARG A 129 -11.51 12.02 13.71
N LEU A 130 -11.61 11.37 14.87
CA LEU A 130 -11.04 10.03 15.08
C LEU A 130 -11.69 8.99 14.17
N ALA A 131 -13.02 9.00 14.04
CA ALA A 131 -13.74 8.09 13.15
C ALA A 131 -13.32 8.26 11.67
N THR A 132 -13.13 9.51 11.24
CA THR A 132 -12.65 9.82 9.88
C THR A 132 -11.23 9.32 9.66
N GLU A 133 -10.35 9.48 10.66
CA GLU A 133 -8.97 9.00 10.57
C GLU A 133 -8.89 7.48 10.51
N VAL A 134 -9.65 6.76 11.34
CA VAL A 134 -9.75 5.30 11.29
C VAL A 134 -10.17 4.84 9.89
N LEU A 135 -11.28 5.38 9.36
CA LEU A 135 -11.77 5.02 8.02
C LEU A 135 -10.70 5.25 6.95
N ARG A 136 -10.01 6.38 7.01
CA ARG A 136 -8.98 6.74 6.04
C ARG A 136 -7.76 5.81 6.13
N LEU A 137 -7.25 5.55 7.33
CA LEU A 137 -6.13 4.64 7.56
C LEU A 137 -6.47 3.23 7.09
N SER A 138 -7.68 2.73 7.39
CA SER A 138 -8.15 1.43 6.91
C SER A 138 -8.26 1.37 5.39
N LEU A 139 -8.78 2.41 4.74
CA LEU A 139 -8.85 2.49 3.27
C LEU A 139 -7.46 2.53 2.64
N LEU A 140 -6.52 3.25 3.23
CA LEU A 140 -5.14 3.32 2.79
C LEU A 140 -4.43 1.97 2.95
N ALA A 141 -4.59 1.31 4.10
CA ALA A 141 -4.05 -0.02 4.36
C ALA A 141 -4.58 -1.03 3.34
N ARG A 142 -5.90 -1.03 3.09
CA ARG A 142 -6.51 -1.85 2.05
C ARG A 142 -5.91 -1.59 0.67
N ALA A 143 -5.78 -0.33 0.27
CA ALA A 143 -5.20 0.04 -1.02
C ALA A 143 -3.75 -0.44 -1.15
N LYS A 144 -2.91 -0.22 -0.13
CA LYS A 144 -1.52 -0.72 -0.14
C LYS A 144 -1.46 -2.25 -0.20
N TYR A 145 -2.31 -2.96 0.55
CA TYR A 145 -2.38 -4.43 0.50
C TYR A 145 -2.74 -4.96 -0.89
N THR A 146 -3.74 -4.37 -1.55
CA THR A 146 -4.11 -4.79 -2.91
C THR A 146 -2.98 -4.60 -3.91
N ARG A 147 -2.22 -3.50 -3.78
CA ARG A 147 -1.07 -3.23 -4.65
C ARG A 147 0.10 -4.17 -4.36
N LEU A 148 0.38 -4.42 -3.07
CA LEU A 148 1.40 -5.38 -2.64
C LEU A 148 1.11 -6.78 -3.21
N ARG A 149 -0.15 -7.24 -3.15
CA ARG A 149 -0.56 -8.54 -3.71
C ARG A 149 -0.27 -8.62 -5.21
N ARG A 150 -0.57 -7.57 -5.97
CA ARG A 150 -0.25 -7.51 -7.41
C ARG A 150 1.27 -7.55 -7.65
N GLY A 151 2.05 -6.83 -6.85
CA GLY A 151 3.52 -6.89 -6.90
C GLY A 151 4.07 -8.30 -6.66
N VAL A 152 3.52 -9.02 -5.65
CA VAL A 152 3.88 -10.41 -5.38
C VAL A 152 3.53 -11.32 -6.56
N HIS A 153 2.37 -11.16 -7.19
CA HIS A 153 2.03 -11.96 -8.37
C HIS A 153 3.00 -11.72 -9.53
N LEU A 154 3.45 -10.47 -9.75
CA LEU A 154 4.47 -10.17 -10.76
C LEU A 154 5.83 -10.80 -10.43
N LEU A 155 6.22 -10.83 -9.15
CA LEU A 155 7.44 -11.54 -8.72
C LEU A 155 7.35 -13.04 -8.96
N LEU A 156 6.20 -13.66 -8.66
CA LEU A 156 5.99 -15.09 -8.92
C LEU A 156 6.01 -15.39 -10.43
N ALA A 157 5.42 -14.53 -11.25
CA ALA A 157 5.48 -14.65 -12.70
C ALA A 157 6.92 -14.52 -13.23
N ALA A 158 7.67 -13.52 -12.75
CA ALA A 158 9.09 -13.35 -13.10
C ALA A 158 9.90 -14.60 -12.75
N LEU A 159 9.72 -15.11 -11.53
CA LEU A 159 10.41 -16.31 -11.04
C LEU A 159 10.07 -17.54 -11.88
N ALA A 160 8.79 -17.76 -12.20
CA ALA A 160 8.37 -18.87 -13.03
C ALA A 160 9.00 -18.83 -14.44
N VAL A 161 9.04 -17.65 -15.06
CA VAL A 161 9.68 -17.44 -16.37
C VAL A 161 11.18 -17.69 -16.30
N LEU A 162 11.87 -17.16 -15.29
CA LEU A 162 13.31 -17.35 -15.13
C LEU A 162 13.69 -18.82 -14.86
N VAL A 163 12.93 -19.52 -14.02
CA VAL A 163 13.14 -20.95 -13.76
C VAL A 163 12.91 -21.79 -15.01
N ALA A 164 11.87 -21.47 -15.80
CA ALA A 164 11.62 -22.14 -17.08
C ALA A 164 12.71 -21.88 -18.12
N ALA A 165 13.46 -20.78 -18.01
CA ALA A 165 14.57 -20.45 -18.89
C ALA A 165 15.85 -21.27 -18.59
N LEU A 166 16.05 -21.73 -17.36
CA LEU A 166 17.24 -22.50 -16.96
C LEU A 166 17.56 -23.70 -17.87
N PRO A 167 16.62 -24.62 -18.20
CA PRO A 167 16.93 -25.73 -19.09
C PRO A 167 17.34 -25.28 -20.49
N LEU A 168 16.87 -24.12 -20.98
CA LEU A 168 17.26 -23.60 -22.29
C LEU A 168 18.74 -23.20 -22.32
N GLY A 169 19.25 -22.62 -21.22
CA GLY A 169 20.66 -22.25 -21.10
C GLY A 169 21.60 -23.42 -20.85
N VAL A 170 21.09 -24.52 -20.28
CA VAL A 170 21.88 -25.77 -20.10
C VAL A 170 21.99 -26.56 -21.40
N LEU A 171 21.00 -26.43 -22.30
CA LEU A 171 20.95 -27.12 -23.59
C LEU A 171 21.64 -26.34 -24.73
N ALA A 172 22.33 -25.24 -24.42
CA ALA A 172 22.89 -24.27 -25.37
C ALA A 172 24.40 -24.02 -25.20
#